data_AF-A0A0Q7ASP6-F1
#
_entry.id   AF-A0A0Q7ASP6-F1
#
_cell.length_a   1.000
_cell.length_b   1.000
_cell.length_c   1.000
_cell.angle_alpha   90.00
_cell.angle_beta   90.00
_cell.angle_gamma   90.00
#
_symmetry.space_group_name_H-M   'P 1'
#
loop_
_entity.id
_entity.type
_entity.pdbx_description
1 polymer ?
#
loop_
_entity_poly.entity_id
_entity_poly.type
_entity_poly.pdbx_seq_one_letter_code
_entity_poly.pdbx_strand_id
1 'polypeptide(L)'
;MKAMQRRLLLRTAVALGTGSLLWPVARATALKPLGKPQPFDLAWLKGQARALAGRPYQAPSNKLPAAIAALNWDQYQAIRFKPEHALWADDKLRFKLELFHLGLFFKRPVQMFEVVGGQAQQLAYDPAMFDYGKSGIDGRKQPADLGFAGFRFKFHLAPEFDIAAFLGASYFRATSGTRQYGLSARGLAIDAGMPRPEEFPEFTSFWFERPAPDSNTLVVHALLDSPSVAGAYRFAITPGDTTLMEVDAALYPRKEIERLGIAPCTSMFQAGENDKRKGNDWRPEIHDSDGLSIHNGNGEWLWRPLRNPAHVSFNAFADKSPRGFGLLQRDKDFANYQDDGVFYDRRPSLWVEPKGDWGAGAVDLVEIPTDNETNDNIVAFWNPAAKPQPGQELLIGYRLYWGRDAPAQSPLARTVATRTGIGGVVGKDRTYFSWRFAVDFAGGNFALLDPRTKVEAVVTATRGRIETTSARPLDAIHGWRAIFDVVPDANSMEPIALRLFLRADGQPLTETWLYEYAPPPLNERPLQ
;
A
#
# COMPACT_ATOMS: atom_id res chain seq x y z
N MET A 1 15.98 -14.77 -54.96
CA MET A 1 14.94 -14.58 -53.92
C MET A 1 15.54 -13.78 -52.80
N LYS A 2 14.78 -12.79 -52.32
CA LYS A 2 15.26 -11.42 -52.04
C LYS A 2 15.90 -11.24 -50.66
N ALA A 3 17.16 -10.80 -50.67
CA ALA A 3 17.71 -9.85 -49.71
C ALA A 3 17.61 -8.42 -50.30
N MET A 4 17.63 -7.38 -49.46
CA MET A 4 18.66 -6.31 -49.48
C MET A 4 18.16 -5.01 -48.80
N GLN A 5 18.95 -4.51 -47.86
CA GLN A 5 18.98 -3.10 -47.40
C GLN A 5 19.45 -2.17 -48.55
N ARG A 6 19.01 -0.89 -48.58
CA ARG A 6 19.89 0.29 -48.86
C ARG A 6 19.13 1.63 -48.92
N ARG A 7 19.63 2.58 -48.10
CA ARG A 7 19.99 4.00 -48.36
C ARG A 7 19.03 4.95 -49.12
N LEU A 8 18.59 5.98 -48.39
CA LEU A 8 18.80 7.44 -48.59
C LEU A 8 19.21 7.94 -50.00
N LEU A 9 18.42 8.84 -50.61
CA LEU A 9 18.82 10.21 -51.04
C LEU A 9 17.72 10.96 -51.86
N LEU A 10 17.41 12.16 -51.33
CA LEU A 10 17.17 13.48 -51.96
C LEU A 10 16.23 13.71 -53.19
N ARG A 11 15.31 14.66 -52.93
CA ARG A 11 14.87 15.84 -53.72
C ARG A 11 14.13 15.66 -55.05
N THR A 12 12.87 16.10 -55.03
CA THR A 12 12.34 17.08 -56.00
C THR A 12 11.33 17.98 -55.30
N ALA A 13 11.58 19.28 -55.33
CA ALA A 13 10.65 20.33 -54.92
C ALA A 13 9.73 20.67 -56.10
N VAL A 14 8.43 20.75 -55.85
CA VAL A 14 7.51 21.59 -56.63
C VAL A 14 6.74 22.42 -55.62
N ALA A 15 7.03 23.71 -55.60
CA ALA A 15 6.27 24.72 -54.89
C ALA A 15 5.12 25.18 -55.79
N LEU A 16 3.87 25.03 -55.33
CA LEU A 16 2.72 25.75 -55.85
C LEU A 16 1.72 26.00 -54.70
N GLY A 17 1.48 27.27 -54.41
CA GLY A 17 0.13 27.78 -54.15
C GLY A 17 -0.40 27.68 -52.71
N THR A 18 -0.07 28.71 -51.93
CA THR A 18 -0.90 29.37 -50.91
C THR A 18 -2.33 28.86 -50.71
N GLY A 19 -2.55 28.26 -49.54
CA GLY A 19 -3.86 27.91 -49.01
C GLY A 19 -3.70 27.35 -47.61
N SER A 20 -3.11 28.12 -46.69
CA SER A 20 -3.14 27.80 -45.26
C SER A 20 -4.59 27.92 -44.79
N LEU A 21 -5.37 26.87 -45.04
CA LEU A 21 -6.49 26.50 -44.20
C LEU A 21 -5.91 26.35 -42.80
N LEU A 22 -6.06 27.41 -42.00
CA LEU A 22 -5.96 27.30 -40.56
C LEU A 22 -7.01 26.28 -40.17
N TRP A 23 -6.62 25.01 -40.08
CA TRP A 23 -7.39 24.07 -39.30
C TRP A 23 -7.51 24.70 -37.92
N PRO A 24 -8.74 24.91 -37.40
CA PRO A 24 -8.88 25.33 -36.04
C PRO A 24 -8.20 24.24 -35.22
N VAL A 25 -7.05 24.57 -34.63
CA VAL A 25 -6.52 23.79 -33.52
C VAL A 25 -7.67 23.81 -32.52
N ALA A 26 -8.38 22.69 -32.42
CA ALA A 26 -9.47 22.54 -31.49
C ALA A 26 -8.87 22.85 -30.11
N ARG A 27 -9.13 24.06 -29.61
CA ARG A 27 -8.81 24.41 -28.23
C ARG A 27 -9.56 23.38 -27.39
N ALA A 28 -8.81 22.54 -26.68
CA ALA A 28 -9.38 21.69 -25.67
C ALA A 28 -10.22 22.59 -24.75
N THR A 29 -11.50 22.27 -24.61
CA THR A 29 -12.37 23.00 -23.70
C THR A 29 -11.88 22.72 -22.28
N ALA A 30 -11.39 23.76 -21.62
CA ALA A 30 -11.00 23.73 -20.21
C ALA A 30 -12.11 23.09 -19.35
N LEU A 31 -11.72 22.41 -18.26
CA LEU A 31 -12.64 21.84 -17.27
C LEU A 31 -13.73 22.85 -16.90
N LYS A 32 -14.98 22.44 -17.04
CA LYS A 32 -16.13 23.32 -16.78
C LYS A 32 -16.36 23.42 -15.27
N PRO A 33 -16.27 24.62 -14.68
CA PRO A 33 -16.64 24.77 -13.28
C PRO A 33 -18.16 24.66 -13.10
N LEU A 34 -18.59 24.17 -11.94
CA LEU A 34 -19.99 24.06 -11.52
C LEU A 34 -20.24 24.89 -10.26
N GLY A 35 -21.33 25.65 -10.26
CA GLY A 35 -21.70 26.53 -9.15
C GLY A 35 -20.81 27.77 -9.01
N LYS A 36 -21.09 28.59 -7.99
CA LYS A 36 -20.27 29.76 -7.63
C LYS A 36 -19.15 29.35 -6.67
N PRO A 37 -17.94 29.93 -6.78
CA PRO A 37 -16.87 29.70 -5.82
C PRO A 37 -17.34 29.95 -4.38
N GLN A 38 -16.92 29.10 -3.45
CA GLN A 38 -17.24 29.17 -2.02
C GLN A 38 -15.96 29.30 -1.18
N PRO A 39 -15.96 30.07 -0.08
CA PRO A 39 -14.83 30.09 0.83
C PRO A 39 -14.48 28.69 1.33
N PHE A 40 -13.18 28.38 1.33
CA PHE A 40 -12.66 27.08 1.74
C PHE A 40 -11.37 27.25 2.54
N ASP A 41 -11.31 26.55 3.67
CA ASP A 41 -10.10 26.26 4.41
C ASP A 41 -10.25 24.91 5.15
N LEU A 42 -9.17 24.45 5.79
CA LEU A 42 -9.17 23.18 6.53
C LEU A 42 -10.12 23.21 7.74
N ALA A 43 -10.34 24.37 8.36
CA ALA A 43 -11.23 24.49 9.52
C ALA A 43 -12.69 24.30 9.11
N TRP A 44 -13.09 24.86 7.96
CA TRP A 44 -14.38 24.62 7.33
C TRP A 44 -14.57 23.13 7.04
N LEU A 45 -13.58 22.46 6.46
CA LEU A 45 -13.68 21.03 6.14
C LEU A 45 -13.84 20.16 7.40
N LYS A 46 -13.10 20.45 8.47
CA LYS A 46 -13.30 19.81 9.78
C LYS A 46 -14.71 20.05 10.32
N GLY A 47 -15.22 21.27 10.18
CA GLY A 47 -16.60 21.62 10.52
C GLY A 47 -17.63 20.80 9.72
N GLN A 48 -17.42 20.59 8.42
CA GLN A 48 -18.27 19.73 7.59
C GLN A 48 -18.26 18.28 8.06
N ALA A 49 -17.07 17.70 8.32
CA ALA A 49 -16.94 16.34 8.83
C ALA A 49 -17.65 16.17 10.19
N ARG A 50 -17.49 17.13 11.10
CA ARG A 50 -18.17 17.13 12.40
C ARG A 50 -19.70 17.21 12.25
N ALA A 51 -20.19 18.09 11.37
CA ALA A 51 -21.61 18.20 11.08
C ALA A 51 -22.18 16.93 10.44
N LEU A 52 -21.41 16.27 9.56
CA LEU A 52 -21.76 14.96 9.03
C LEU A 52 -21.93 13.96 10.15
N ALA A 53 -20.95 13.81 11.06
CA ALA A 53 -20.99 12.87 12.17
C ALA A 53 -22.19 13.09 13.12
N GLY A 54 -22.68 14.32 13.23
CA GLY A 54 -23.81 14.70 14.10
C GLY A 54 -25.21 14.25 13.63
N ARG A 55 -25.33 13.62 12.46
CA ARG A 55 -26.60 13.08 11.93
C ARG A 55 -26.48 11.57 11.63
N PRO A 56 -27.56 10.83 11.35
CA PRO A 56 -27.44 9.45 10.85
C PRO A 56 -26.71 9.40 9.49
N TYR A 57 -25.91 8.34 9.28
CA TYR A 57 -25.27 8.10 7.97
C TYR A 57 -26.32 7.90 6.88
N GLN A 58 -26.09 8.50 5.71
CA GLN A 58 -26.92 8.35 4.53
C GLN A 58 -26.13 7.67 3.44
N ALA A 59 -26.49 6.43 3.12
CA ALA A 59 -25.87 5.72 2.03
C ALA A 59 -26.13 6.46 0.69
N PRO A 60 -25.11 6.63 -0.17
CA PRO A 60 -25.30 7.23 -1.49
C PRO A 60 -26.38 6.48 -2.28
N SER A 61 -27.38 7.22 -2.79
CA SER A 61 -28.52 6.64 -3.51
C SER A 61 -28.34 6.55 -5.03
N ASN A 62 -27.15 6.91 -5.54
CA ASN A 62 -26.93 7.09 -6.97
C ASN A 62 -27.03 5.75 -7.71
N LYS A 63 -28.08 5.60 -8.52
CA LYS A 63 -28.22 4.48 -9.44
C LYS A 63 -27.49 4.81 -10.72
N LEU A 64 -26.40 4.09 -10.97
CA LEU A 64 -25.68 4.20 -12.24
C LEU A 64 -26.59 3.80 -13.42
N PRO A 65 -26.38 4.41 -14.61
CA PRO A 65 -26.94 3.88 -15.83
C PRO A 65 -26.59 2.40 -16.01
N ALA A 66 -27.55 1.58 -16.46
CA ALA A 66 -27.39 0.13 -16.53
C ALA A 66 -26.15 -0.31 -17.34
N ALA A 67 -25.84 0.40 -18.44
CA ALA A 67 -24.66 0.12 -19.24
C ALA A 67 -23.34 0.31 -18.48
N ILE A 68 -23.26 1.34 -17.61
CA ILE A 68 -22.07 1.60 -16.78
C ILE A 68 -21.98 0.59 -15.63
N ALA A 69 -23.12 0.25 -15.02
CA ALA A 69 -23.19 -0.71 -13.93
C ALA A 69 -22.79 -2.14 -14.35
N ALA A 70 -22.94 -2.46 -15.63
CA ALA A 70 -22.67 -3.77 -16.23
C ALA A 70 -21.29 -3.90 -16.90
N LEU A 71 -20.45 -2.86 -16.84
CA LEU A 71 -19.09 -2.89 -17.42
C LEU A 71 -18.28 -4.04 -16.82
N ASN A 72 -17.73 -4.89 -17.67
CA ASN A 72 -16.72 -5.88 -17.29
C ASN A 72 -15.30 -5.28 -17.30
N TRP A 73 -14.31 -6.09 -16.95
CA TRP A 73 -12.91 -5.63 -16.83
C TRP A 73 -12.37 -5.07 -18.16
N ASP A 74 -12.50 -5.81 -19.27
CA ASP A 74 -11.99 -5.39 -20.58
C ASP A 74 -12.65 -4.10 -21.07
N GLN A 75 -13.97 -3.98 -20.87
CA GLN A 75 -14.73 -2.79 -21.26
C GLN A 75 -14.33 -1.58 -20.42
N TYR A 76 -14.15 -1.75 -19.11
CA TYR A 76 -13.68 -0.66 -18.24
C TYR A 76 -12.26 -0.23 -18.61
N GLN A 77 -11.37 -1.18 -18.90
CA GLN A 77 -10.02 -0.91 -19.39
C GLN A 77 -10.00 -0.26 -20.79
N ALA A 78 -11.05 -0.37 -21.59
CA ALA A 78 -11.11 0.34 -22.86
C ALA A 78 -11.39 1.84 -22.70
N ILE A 79 -11.87 2.30 -21.54
CA ILE A 79 -12.14 3.71 -21.25
C ILE A 79 -10.86 4.40 -20.80
N ARG A 80 -10.51 5.51 -21.44
CA ARG A 80 -9.28 6.29 -21.20
C ARG A 80 -9.59 7.76 -21.01
N PHE A 81 -9.00 8.37 -19.98
CA PHE A 81 -9.05 9.82 -19.82
C PHE A 81 -8.19 10.48 -20.90
N LYS A 82 -8.65 11.61 -21.44
CA LYS A 82 -7.94 12.40 -22.44
C LYS A 82 -7.03 13.43 -21.75
N PRO A 83 -5.69 13.33 -21.85
CA PRO A 83 -4.77 14.18 -21.09
C PRO A 83 -4.94 15.69 -21.31
N GLU A 84 -5.46 16.10 -22.47
CA GLU A 84 -5.78 17.49 -22.79
C GLU A 84 -6.93 18.08 -21.94
N HIS A 85 -7.72 17.22 -21.28
CA HIS A 85 -8.75 17.62 -20.33
C HIS A 85 -8.28 17.60 -18.87
N ALA A 86 -7.00 17.30 -18.60
CA ALA A 86 -6.47 17.25 -17.24
C ALA A 86 -6.62 18.61 -16.53
N LEU A 87 -6.85 18.57 -15.22
CA LEU A 87 -6.77 19.78 -14.40
C LEU A 87 -5.33 20.30 -14.46
N TRP A 88 -5.21 21.61 -14.75
CA TRP A 88 -3.94 22.32 -14.97
C TRP A 88 -3.16 21.92 -16.23
N ALA A 89 -3.80 21.31 -17.23
CA ALA A 89 -3.15 20.94 -18.48
C ALA A 89 -2.43 22.12 -19.16
N ASP A 90 -3.02 23.32 -19.11
CA ASP A 90 -2.54 24.53 -19.79
C ASP A 90 -1.87 25.56 -18.84
N ASP A 91 -1.88 25.33 -17.53
CA ASP A 91 -1.48 26.31 -16.52
C ASP A 91 0.05 26.34 -16.24
N LYS A 92 0.83 25.58 -17.01
CA LYS A 92 2.30 25.44 -16.86
C LYS A 92 2.74 25.07 -15.43
N LEU A 93 1.91 24.33 -14.71
CA LEU A 93 2.22 23.82 -13.37
C LEU A 93 3.02 22.51 -13.47
N ARG A 94 3.70 22.16 -12.38
CA ARG A 94 4.44 20.90 -12.24
C ARG A 94 3.54 19.66 -12.12
N PHE A 95 2.25 19.84 -11.87
CA PHE A 95 1.28 18.79 -11.64
C PHE A 95 0.17 18.84 -12.69
N LYS A 96 -0.29 17.65 -13.11
CA LYS A 96 -1.49 17.48 -13.94
C LYS A 96 -2.34 16.38 -13.33
N LEU A 97 -3.65 16.61 -13.20
CA LEU A 97 -4.57 15.67 -12.58
C LEU A 97 -5.59 15.15 -13.60
N GLU A 98 -5.71 13.82 -13.64
CA GLU A 98 -6.63 13.08 -14.51
C GLU A 98 -7.70 12.39 -13.66
N LEU A 99 -8.90 12.24 -14.20
CA LEU A 99 -10.05 11.74 -13.46
C LEU A 99 -10.44 10.34 -13.92
N PHE A 100 -10.86 9.49 -12.99
CA PHE A 100 -11.34 8.14 -13.31
C PHE A 100 -12.83 8.14 -13.65
N HIS A 101 -13.19 7.34 -14.66
CA HIS A 101 -14.59 7.10 -15.03
C HIS A 101 -15.24 6.10 -14.06
N LEU A 102 -16.55 6.23 -13.80
CA LEU A 102 -17.33 5.26 -13.04
C LEU A 102 -17.51 3.94 -13.81
N GLY A 103 -17.64 2.83 -13.11
CA GLY A 103 -17.81 1.52 -13.73
C GLY A 103 -17.07 0.42 -13.00
N LEU A 104 -17.32 -0.83 -13.40
CA LEU A 104 -16.77 -2.02 -12.75
C LEU A 104 -17.09 -2.01 -11.24
N PHE A 105 -16.07 -1.86 -10.39
CA PHE A 105 -16.22 -1.80 -8.92
C PHE A 105 -16.46 -0.37 -8.41
N PHE A 106 -16.15 0.65 -9.20
CA PHE A 106 -16.21 2.06 -8.81
C PHE A 106 -17.56 2.66 -9.17
N LYS A 107 -18.55 2.36 -8.34
CA LYS A 107 -19.96 2.65 -8.64
C LYS A 107 -20.49 3.95 -8.04
N ARG A 108 -19.67 4.63 -7.22
CA ARG A 108 -20.08 5.80 -6.45
C ARG A 108 -19.30 7.03 -6.91
N PRO A 109 -19.98 8.11 -7.30
CA PRO A 109 -19.31 9.33 -7.70
C PRO A 109 -18.69 10.03 -6.49
N VAL A 110 -17.56 10.65 -6.73
CA VAL A 110 -16.83 11.49 -5.79
C VAL A 110 -16.84 12.91 -6.33
N GLN A 111 -17.13 13.88 -5.46
CA GLN A 111 -17.14 15.30 -5.85
C GLN A 111 -15.71 15.83 -5.90
N MET A 112 -15.40 16.61 -6.93
CA MET A 112 -14.05 17.14 -7.16
C MET A 112 -14.12 18.66 -7.19
N PHE A 113 -13.23 19.32 -6.46
CA PHE A 113 -13.17 20.77 -6.36
C PHE A 113 -11.77 21.27 -6.61
N GLU A 114 -11.63 22.37 -7.33
CA GLU A 114 -10.39 23.15 -7.36
C GLU A 114 -10.47 24.28 -6.33
N VAL A 115 -9.37 24.54 -5.62
CA VAL A 115 -9.24 25.66 -4.67
C VAL A 115 -8.22 26.66 -5.19
N VAL A 116 -8.65 27.90 -5.40
CA VAL A 116 -7.81 29.02 -5.83
C VAL A 116 -8.02 30.20 -4.89
N GLY A 117 -6.96 30.68 -4.23
CA GLY A 117 -7.05 31.83 -3.32
C GLY A 117 -8.07 31.64 -2.17
N GLY A 118 -8.18 30.43 -1.63
CA GLY A 118 -9.14 30.09 -0.57
C GLY A 118 -10.60 30.00 -1.04
N GLN A 119 -10.83 29.87 -2.35
CA GLN A 119 -12.16 29.68 -2.93
C GLN A 119 -12.24 28.33 -3.65
N ALA A 120 -13.14 27.46 -3.20
CA ALA A 120 -13.42 26.16 -3.81
C ALA A 120 -14.50 26.27 -4.89
N GLN A 121 -14.29 25.64 -6.04
CA GLN A 121 -15.30 25.52 -7.09
C GLN A 121 -15.32 24.08 -7.63
N GLN A 122 -16.54 23.54 -7.81
CA GLN A 122 -16.71 22.15 -8.22
C GLN A 122 -16.33 21.97 -9.70
N LEU A 123 -15.72 20.83 -10.02
CA LEU A 123 -15.43 20.41 -11.39
C LEU A 123 -16.63 19.61 -11.92
N ALA A 124 -17.21 20.06 -13.04
CA ALA A 124 -18.29 19.34 -13.69
C ALA A 124 -17.77 18.11 -14.41
N TYR A 125 -18.54 17.02 -14.35
CA TYR A 125 -18.34 15.88 -15.25
C TYR A 125 -18.68 16.28 -16.68
N ASP A 126 -17.82 15.89 -17.63
CA ASP A 126 -18.08 16.01 -19.06
C ASP A 126 -17.70 14.69 -19.75
N PRO A 127 -18.64 13.98 -20.41
CA PRO A 127 -18.32 12.77 -21.15
C PRO A 127 -17.20 12.94 -22.18
N ALA A 128 -17.00 14.16 -22.71
CA ALA A 128 -15.97 14.44 -23.69
C ALA A 128 -14.54 14.27 -23.14
N MET A 129 -14.36 14.27 -21.81
CA MET A 129 -13.07 14.03 -21.14
C MET A 129 -12.55 12.61 -21.33
N PHE A 130 -13.39 11.69 -21.81
CA PHE A 130 -13.04 10.28 -21.96
C PHE A 130 -13.08 9.86 -23.42
N ASP A 131 -12.11 9.04 -23.80
CA ASP A 131 -12.21 8.14 -24.94
C ASP A 131 -12.81 6.82 -24.46
N TYR A 132 -13.91 6.40 -25.05
CA TYR A 132 -14.63 5.19 -24.68
C TYR A 132 -14.13 3.95 -25.43
N GLY A 133 -13.29 4.11 -26.47
CA GLY A 133 -12.66 3.01 -27.18
C GLY A 133 -13.61 1.87 -27.56
N LYS A 134 -13.23 0.64 -27.21
CA LYS A 134 -14.01 -0.59 -27.44
C LYS A 134 -14.92 -0.96 -26.26
N SER A 135 -15.18 -0.05 -25.32
CA SER A 135 -16.01 -0.34 -24.14
C SER A 135 -17.48 -0.64 -24.45
N GLY A 136 -17.96 -0.22 -25.64
CA GLY A 136 -19.37 -0.29 -26.00
C GLY A 136 -20.23 0.85 -25.42
N ILE A 137 -19.63 1.81 -24.71
CA ILE A 137 -20.31 2.97 -24.16
C ILE A 137 -20.36 4.11 -25.18
N ASP A 138 -21.57 4.65 -25.44
CA ASP A 138 -21.74 5.89 -26.20
C ASP A 138 -21.62 7.10 -25.25
N GLY A 139 -20.49 7.79 -25.32
CA GLY A 139 -20.22 8.99 -24.51
C GLY A 139 -21.27 10.09 -24.64
N ARG A 140 -21.89 10.24 -25.82
CA ARG A 140 -22.91 11.28 -26.07
C ARG A 140 -24.23 11.01 -25.36
N LYS A 141 -24.44 9.78 -24.90
CA LYS A 141 -25.64 9.34 -24.17
C LYS A 141 -25.42 9.29 -22.66
N GLN A 142 -24.23 9.65 -22.18
CA GLN A 142 -23.95 9.65 -20.75
C GLN A 142 -24.62 10.87 -20.08
N PRO A 143 -25.19 10.69 -18.87
CA PRO A 143 -25.71 11.81 -18.09
C PRO A 143 -24.62 12.83 -17.78
N ALA A 144 -24.95 14.13 -17.84
CA ALA A 144 -24.02 15.20 -17.49
C ALA A 144 -23.63 15.21 -16.00
N ASP A 145 -24.42 14.55 -15.16
CA ASP A 145 -24.25 14.40 -13.72
C ASP A 145 -23.74 13.02 -13.30
N LEU A 146 -23.20 12.21 -14.23
CA LEU A 146 -22.67 10.88 -13.93
C LEU A 146 -21.61 10.92 -12.81
N GLY A 147 -20.69 11.89 -12.88
CA GLY A 147 -19.63 12.11 -11.90
C GLY A 147 -18.35 11.32 -12.15
N PHE A 148 -17.40 11.42 -11.21
CA PHE A 148 -16.07 10.80 -11.31
C PHE A 148 -15.89 9.72 -10.25
N ALA A 149 -15.12 8.68 -10.54
CA ALA A 149 -14.83 7.60 -9.60
C ALA A 149 -13.71 7.95 -8.60
N GLY A 150 -12.83 8.85 -8.98
CA GLY A 150 -11.58 9.13 -8.28
C GLY A 150 -10.65 9.95 -9.18
N PHE A 151 -9.40 10.08 -8.78
CA PHE A 151 -8.39 10.81 -9.56
C PHE A 151 -7.02 10.18 -9.45
N ARG A 152 -6.15 10.57 -10.39
CA ARG A 152 -4.71 10.33 -10.35
C ARG A 152 -3.99 11.60 -10.76
N PHE A 153 -2.73 11.73 -10.39
CA PHE A 153 -1.94 12.86 -10.86
C PHE A 153 -0.54 12.45 -11.28
N LYS A 154 0.01 13.29 -12.16
CA LYS A 154 1.32 13.14 -12.77
C LYS A 154 2.19 14.34 -12.39
N PHE A 155 3.49 14.13 -12.42
CA PHE A 155 4.49 15.17 -12.12
C PHE A 155 5.36 15.43 -13.35
N HIS A 156 5.79 16.68 -13.55
CA HIS A 156 6.42 17.12 -14.80
C HIS A 156 7.72 16.37 -15.16
N LEU A 157 8.45 15.81 -14.18
CA LEU A 157 9.64 14.99 -14.42
C LEU A 157 9.30 13.57 -14.91
N ALA A 158 8.05 13.13 -14.74
CA ALA A 158 7.56 11.81 -15.10
C ALA A 158 6.14 11.90 -15.71
N PRO A 159 5.95 12.62 -16.83
CA PRO A 159 4.62 12.94 -17.37
C PRO A 159 3.84 11.73 -17.90
N GLU A 160 4.52 10.60 -18.13
CA GLU A 160 3.91 9.35 -18.58
C GLU A 160 3.49 8.44 -17.42
N PHE A 161 3.89 8.76 -16.18
CA PHE A 161 3.71 7.89 -15.02
C PHE A 161 2.81 8.55 -13.98
N ASP A 162 1.90 7.74 -13.44
CA ASP A 162 1.08 8.18 -12.33
C ASP A 162 1.93 8.20 -11.05
N ILE A 163 1.90 9.33 -10.33
CA ILE A 163 2.58 9.44 -9.03
C ILE A 163 1.71 8.86 -7.92
N ALA A 164 0.42 9.20 -7.92
CA ALA A 164 -0.54 8.60 -7.01
C ALA A 164 -1.93 8.56 -7.63
N ALA A 165 -2.73 7.61 -7.15
CA ALA A 165 -4.12 7.40 -7.54
C ALA A 165 -4.98 7.20 -6.28
N PHE A 166 -6.11 7.89 -6.23
CA PHE A 166 -7.13 7.82 -5.18
C PHE A 166 -8.41 7.29 -5.81
N LEU A 167 -8.79 6.06 -5.49
CA LEU A 167 -9.86 5.36 -6.19
C LEU A 167 -10.42 4.20 -5.35
N GLY A 168 -11.73 4.21 -5.13
CA GLY A 168 -12.44 3.15 -4.39
C GLY A 168 -12.36 3.33 -2.87
N ALA A 169 -13.52 3.38 -2.22
CA ALA A 169 -13.65 3.66 -0.79
C ALA A 169 -12.73 4.82 -0.34
N SER A 170 -11.84 4.59 0.62
CA SER A 170 -10.82 5.56 1.05
C SER A 170 -9.40 5.13 0.65
N TYR A 171 -9.26 4.29 -0.39
CA TYR A 171 -7.98 3.78 -0.83
C TYR A 171 -7.21 4.78 -1.68
N PHE A 172 -5.89 4.72 -1.56
CA PHE A 172 -4.96 5.37 -2.45
C PHE A 172 -3.66 4.58 -2.57
N ARG A 173 -2.99 4.73 -3.70
CA ARG A 173 -1.67 4.15 -4.00
C ARG A 173 -0.73 5.24 -4.46
N ALA A 174 0.56 5.08 -4.21
CA ALA A 174 1.58 5.94 -4.76
C ALA A 174 2.73 5.12 -5.35
N THR A 175 3.41 5.71 -6.33
CA THR A 175 4.64 5.20 -6.89
C THR A 175 5.84 5.93 -6.28
N SER A 176 7.03 5.41 -6.54
CA SER A 176 8.31 5.98 -6.12
C SER A 176 9.21 6.16 -7.35
N GLY A 177 10.52 6.36 -7.16
CA GLY A 177 11.50 6.31 -8.26
C GLY A 177 11.43 5.03 -9.10
N THR A 178 10.85 3.94 -8.57
CA THR A 178 10.61 2.69 -9.32
C THR A 178 9.47 2.76 -10.33
N ARG A 179 8.59 3.78 -10.24
CA ARG A 179 7.41 4.00 -11.10
C ARG A 179 6.39 2.86 -11.10
N GLN A 180 6.49 1.95 -10.12
CA GLN A 180 5.64 0.78 -10.00
C GLN A 180 4.63 0.99 -8.87
N TYR A 181 3.38 0.58 -9.10
CA TYR A 181 2.41 0.39 -8.02
C TYR A 181 2.59 -0.97 -7.37
N GLY A 182 2.30 -1.05 -6.08
CA GLY A 182 2.17 -2.31 -5.36
C GLY A 182 1.05 -2.19 -4.35
N LEU A 183 1.42 -2.20 -3.08
CA LEU A 183 0.52 -2.03 -1.94
C LEU A 183 -0.26 -0.70 -1.99
N SER A 184 -1.33 -0.64 -1.20
CA SER A 184 -2.19 0.53 -1.00
C SER A 184 -2.14 1.04 0.42
N ALA A 185 -2.55 2.29 0.61
CA ALA A 185 -2.96 2.83 1.88
C ALA A 185 -4.46 3.13 1.85
N ARG A 186 -5.06 3.35 3.02
CA ARG A 186 -6.43 3.85 3.13
C ARG A 186 -6.48 5.04 4.08
N GLY A 187 -7.53 5.85 3.97
CA GLY A 187 -7.80 6.89 4.96
C GLY A 187 -7.99 6.28 6.34
N LEU A 188 -8.77 5.19 6.43
CA LEU A 188 -9.13 4.54 7.68
C LEU A 188 -9.56 3.08 7.45
N ALA A 189 -9.34 2.21 8.43
CA ALA A 189 -9.91 0.87 8.49
C ALA A 189 -10.81 0.74 9.73
N ILE A 190 -11.92 0.02 9.63
CA ILE A 190 -12.88 -0.16 10.74
C ILE A 190 -13.27 -1.63 10.84
N ASP A 191 -12.97 -2.23 12.00
CA ASP A 191 -13.27 -3.64 12.28
C ASP A 191 -12.62 -4.64 11.30
N ALA A 192 -11.51 -4.25 10.65
CA ALA A 192 -10.72 -5.12 9.79
C ALA A 192 -10.24 -6.37 10.55
N GLY A 193 -10.48 -7.56 9.99
CA GLY A 193 -10.09 -8.84 10.60
C GLY A 193 -10.92 -9.25 11.83
N MET A 194 -12.11 -8.69 12.03
CA MET A 194 -13.06 -9.12 13.08
C MET A 194 -13.99 -10.24 12.56
N PRO A 195 -14.69 -10.99 13.45
CA PRO A 195 -15.67 -12.01 13.05
C PRO A 195 -16.98 -11.44 12.44
N ARG A 196 -16.94 -10.20 11.97
CA ARG A 196 -18.04 -9.48 11.32
C ARG A 196 -17.49 -8.75 10.08
N PRO A 197 -18.35 -8.36 9.12
CA PRO A 197 -17.88 -7.61 7.95
C PRO A 197 -17.15 -6.33 8.34
N GLU A 198 -16.01 -6.10 7.71
CA GLU A 198 -15.28 -4.83 7.78
C GLU A 198 -16.16 -3.69 7.24
N GLU A 199 -16.12 -2.54 7.91
CA GLU A 199 -16.69 -1.31 7.37
C GLU A 199 -15.61 -0.58 6.56
N PHE A 200 -15.95 -0.17 5.34
CA PHE A 200 -15.05 0.55 4.43
C PHE A 200 -15.47 2.01 4.32
N PRO A 201 -14.83 2.95 5.05
CA PRO A 201 -15.09 4.37 4.88
C PRO A 201 -14.71 4.87 3.50
N GLU A 202 -15.44 5.86 3.00
CA GLU A 202 -15.31 6.35 1.63
C GLU A 202 -14.91 7.81 1.60
N PHE A 203 -13.96 8.17 0.72
CA PHE A 203 -13.77 9.58 0.38
C PHE A 203 -14.89 10.03 -0.55
N THR A 204 -15.69 11.00 -0.11
CA THR A 204 -16.89 11.48 -0.81
C THR A 204 -16.64 12.74 -1.62
N SER A 205 -15.66 13.54 -1.21
CA SER A 205 -15.27 14.79 -1.86
C SER A 205 -13.78 15.06 -1.73
N PHE A 206 -13.18 15.66 -2.77
CA PHE A 206 -11.79 16.11 -2.77
C PHE A 206 -11.67 17.58 -3.19
N TRP A 207 -10.73 18.29 -2.56
CA TRP A 207 -10.37 19.68 -2.88
C TRP A 207 -8.88 19.75 -3.22
N PHE A 208 -8.58 20.19 -4.44
CA PHE A 208 -7.21 20.33 -4.94
C PHE A 208 -6.79 21.79 -4.82
N GLU A 209 -5.84 22.09 -3.94
CA GLU A 209 -5.26 23.44 -3.92
C GLU A 209 -4.39 23.63 -5.16
N ARG A 210 -4.68 24.68 -5.94
CA ARG A 210 -3.84 25.03 -7.09
C ARG A 210 -2.42 25.35 -6.60
N PRO A 211 -1.41 24.55 -6.95
CA PRO A 211 -0.05 24.78 -6.48
C PRO A 211 0.56 26.02 -7.14
N ALA A 212 1.56 26.61 -6.48
CA ALA A 212 2.43 27.58 -7.13
C ALA A 212 3.18 26.92 -8.32
N PRO A 213 3.50 27.65 -9.40
CA PRO A 213 4.11 27.07 -10.61
C PRO A 213 5.38 26.25 -10.37
N ASP A 214 6.18 26.60 -9.36
CA ASP A 214 7.43 25.95 -8.98
C ASP A 214 7.31 25.04 -7.75
N SER A 215 6.10 24.82 -7.23
CA SER A 215 5.87 23.91 -6.10
C SER A 215 6.18 22.47 -6.49
N ASN A 216 6.87 21.76 -5.59
CA ASN A 216 7.06 20.30 -5.65
C ASN A 216 6.05 19.53 -4.80
N THR A 217 5.10 20.23 -4.19
CA THR A 217 4.11 19.62 -3.30
C THR A 217 2.71 19.94 -3.81
N LEU A 218 1.89 18.90 -3.94
CA LEU A 218 0.46 19.00 -4.22
C LEU A 218 -0.30 18.83 -2.91
N VAL A 219 -1.17 19.80 -2.57
CA VAL A 219 -2.07 19.70 -1.42
C VAL A 219 -3.45 19.27 -1.88
N VAL A 220 -3.93 18.17 -1.29
CA VAL A 220 -5.25 17.60 -1.54
C VAL A 220 -5.97 17.47 -0.21
N HIS A 221 -7.19 17.98 -0.11
CA HIS A 221 -8.06 17.71 1.04
C HIS A 221 -9.14 16.71 0.66
N ALA A 222 -9.61 15.93 1.64
CA ALA A 222 -10.65 14.95 1.43
C ALA A 222 -11.66 14.93 2.57
N LEU A 223 -12.93 14.72 2.22
CA LEU A 223 -14.00 14.43 3.16
C LEU A 223 -14.26 12.93 3.14
N LEU A 224 -14.24 12.30 4.31
CA LEU A 224 -14.50 10.89 4.50
C LEU A 224 -15.83 10.71 5.23
N ASP A 225 -16.65 9.77 4.79
CA ASP A 225 -17.92 9.43 5.45
C ASP A 225 -18.15 7.92 5.46
N SER A 226 -18.79 7.44 6.53
CA SER A 226 -19.14 6.04 6.73
C SER A 226 -20.25 5.88 7.77
N PRO A 227 -20.84 4.68 7.92
CA PRO A 227 -21.80 4.40 8.97
C PRO A 227 -21.31 4.73 10.39
N SER A 228 -20.03 4.55 10.67
CA SER A 228 -19.44 4.71 12.01
C SER A 228 -18.72 6.03 12.24
N VAL A 229 -18.24 6.74 11.21
CA VAL A 229 -17.38 7.91 11.38
C VAL A 229 -17.51 8.87 10.19
N ALA A 230 -17.27 10.15 10.43
CA ALA A 230 -16.93 11.10 9.38
C ALA A 230 -15.56 11.71 9.67
N GLY A 231 -14.83 12.11 8.64
CA GLY A 231 -13.48 12.65 8.80
C GLY A 231 -13.09 13.69 7.77
N ALA A 232 -12.16 14.56 8.13
CA ALA A 232 -11.53 15.55 7.27
C ALA A 232 -10.04 15.25 7.17
N TYR A 233 -9.51 15.19 5.95
CA TYR A 233 -8.12 14.87 5.68
C TYR A 233 -7.46 16.00 4.89
N ARG A 234 -6.18 16.24 5.17
CA ARG A 234 -5.26 17.01 4.35
C ARG A 234 -4.06 16.14 4.02
N PHE A 235 -3.77 16.01 2.72
CA PHE A 235 -2.59 15.36 2.17
C PHE A 235 -1.68 16.43 1.58
N ALA A 236 -0.41 16.46 1.97
CA ALA A 236 0.63 17.20 1.27
C ALA A 236 1.58 16.19 0.62
N ILE A 237 1.54 16.09 -0.70
CA ILE A 237 2.19 15.02 -1.47
C ILE A 237 3.37 15.59 -2.25
N THR A 238 4.57 15.08 -1.97
CA THR A 238 5.82 15.50 -2.59
C THR A 238 6.44 14.32 -3.34
N PRO A 239 6.35 14.30 -4.69
CA PRO A 239 6.95 13.25 -5.51
C PRO A 239 8.48 13.26 -5.41
N GLY A 240 9.10 12.08 -5.47
CA GLY A 240 10.55 11.92 -5.49
C GLY A 240 10.96 10.45 -5.65
N ASP A 241 12.25 10.15 -5.51
CA ASP A 241 12.73 8.75 -5.46
C ASP A 241 12.02 7.97 -4.34
N THR A 242 11.73 8.66 -3.24
CA THR A 242 10.69 8.28 -2.28
C THR A 242 9.61 9.35 -2.33
N THR A 243 8.38 8.97 -2.65
CA THR A 243 7.23 9.87 -2.59
C THR A 243 6.80 10.03 -1.13
N LEU A 244 6.82 11.26 -0.64
CA LEU A 244 6.39 11.61 0.72
C LEU A 244 4.95 12.11 0.69
N MET A 245 4.10 11.59 1.57
CA MET A 245 2.79 12.17 1.87
C MET A 245 2.72 12.52 3.35
N GLU A 246 2.55 13.81 3.67
CA GLU A 246 2.18 14.22 5.02
C GLU A 246 0.66 14.26 5.13
N VAL A 247 0.12 13.58 6.14
CA VAL A 247 -1.32 13.44 6.35
C VAL A 247 -1.71 14.02 7.70
N ASP A 248 -2.72 14.89 7.69
CA ASP A 248 -3.41 15.35 8.88
C ASP A 248 -4.89 14.96 8.77
N ALA A 249 -5.43 14.32 9.80
CA ALA A 249 -6.80 13.84 9.85
C ALA A 249 -7.52 14.33 11.12
N ALA A 250 -8.79 14.71 10.97
CA ALA A 250 -9.72 14.92 12.07
C ALA A 250 -10.88 13.94 11.91
N LEU A 251 -11.07 13.03 12.87
CA LEU A 251 -12.11 12.00 12.83
C LEU A 251 -13.16 12.25 13.91
N TYR A 252 -14.41 12.01 13.55
CA TYR A 252 -15.58 12.25 14.38
C TYR A 252 -16.46 10.99 14.39
N PRO A 253 -16.34 10.13 15.41
CA PRO A 253 -17.14 8.91 15.50
C PRO A 253 -18.64 9.24 15.68
N ARG A 254 -19.48 8.48 14.99
CA ARG A 254 -20.95 8.48 15.09
C ARG A 254 -21.46 7.50 16.16
N LYS A 255 -20.76 6.38 16.31
CA LYS A 255 -20.99 5.30 17.29
C LYS A 255 -19.63 4.86 17.87
N GLU A 256 -19.66 4.03 18.91
CA GLU A 256 -18.43 3.36 19.37
C GLU A 256 -17.82 2.52 18.24
N ILE A 257 -16.50 2.57 18.09
CA ILE A 257 -15.74 1.76 17.13
C ILE A 257 -14.86 0.79 17.91
N GLU A 258 -14.99 -0.51 17.67
CA GLU A 258 -14.24 -1.52 18.42
C GLU A 258 -12.79 -1.60 17.98
N ARG A 259 -12.53 -1.57 16.67
CA ARG A 259 -11.18 -1.55 16.10
C ARG A 259 -11.07 -0.45 15.06
N LEU A 260 -10.27 0.58 15.39
CA LEU A 260 -9.99 1.69 14.49
C LEU A 260 -8.58 1.56 13.95
N GLY A 261 -8.43 1.32 12.65
CA GLY A 261 -7.14 1.27 11.98
C GLY A 261 -6.71 2.64 11.45
N ILE A 262 -5.74 3.25 12.12
CA ILE A 262 -5.07 4.49 11.73
C ILE A 262 -3.87 4.18 10.84
N ALA A 263 -3.70 5.00 9.79
CA ALA A 263 -2.68 4.84 8.75
C ALA A 263 -2.59 3.40 8.20
N PRO A 264 -3.73 2.82 7.74
CA PRO A 264 -3.74 1.45 7.27
C PRO A 264 -2.96 1.25 5.98
N CYS A 265 -2.10 0.25 5.98
CA CYS A 265 -1.42 -0.33 4.83
C CYS A 265 -2.19 -1.59 4.39
N THR A 266 -2.34 -1.80 3.09
CA THR A 266 -2.98 -2.99 2.51
C THR A 266 -2.09 -3.53 1.40
N SER A 267 -1.69 -4.78 1.49
CA SER A 267 -0.74 -5.41 0.57
C SER A 267 -1.21 -6.82 0.19
N MET A 268 -0.40 -7.51 -0.62
CA MET A 268 -0.65 -8.87 -1.05
C MET A 268 0.57 -9.74 -0.78
N PHE A 269 0.37 -10.91 -0.20
CA PHE A 269 1.36 -11.97 -0.08
C PHE A 269 0.71 -13.32 -0.42
N GLN A 270 1.13 -13.95 -1.52
CA GLN A 270 0.65 -15.27 -1.92
C GLN A 270 1.63 -16.37 -1.53
N ALA A 271 2.91 -16.20 -1.87
CA ALA A 271 3.97 -17.17 -1.61
C ALA A 271 5.34 -16.47 -1.52
N GLY A 272 6.22 -17.01 -0.69
CA GLY A 272 7.59 -16.52 -0.50
C GLY A 272 8.50 -17.60 0.06
N GLU A 273 9.75 -17.24 0.38
CA GLU A 273 10.74 -18.18 0.92
C GLU A 273 10.27 -18.95 2.16
N ASN A 274 9.49 -18.28 3.01
CA ASN A 274 9.03 -18.77 4.31
C ASN A 274 7.68 -19.50 4.26
N ASP A 275 6.85 -19.23 3.25
CA ASP A 275 5.52 -19.83 3.09
C ASP A 275 5.26 -20.19 1.62
N LYS A 276 5.23 -21.49 1.37
CA LYS A 276 5.09 -22.09 0.04
C LYS A 276 3.75 -22.82 -0.15
N ARG A 277 2.80 -22.69 0.78
CA ARG A 277 1.51 -23.41 0.74
C ARG A 277 0.74 -23.15 -0.56
N LYS A 278 0.89 -21.95 -1.12
CA LYS A 278 0.27 -21.51 -2.38
C LYS A 278 1.30 -21.18 -3.48
N GLY A 279 2.52 -21.71 -3.35
CA GLY A 279 3.62 -21.54 -4.31
C GLY A 279 3.63 -22.59 -5.42
N ASN A 280 2.46 -22.92 -6.00
CA ASN A 280 2.35 -23.84 -7.14
C ASN A 280 2.46 -23.08 -8.47
N ASP A 281 3.47 -22.22 -8.58
CA ASP A 281 3.72 -21.32 -9.71
C ASP A 281 5.18 -21.50 -10.18
N TRP A 282 5.50 -21.01 -11.37
CA TRP A 282 6.87 -21.02 -11.88
C TRP A 282 7.72 -19.92 -11.23
N ARG A 283 7.09 -18.88 -10.69
CA ARG A 283 7.71 -17.79 -9.93
C ARG A 283 8.09 -18.29 -8.53
N PRO A 284 9.33 -18.06 -8.06
CA PRO A 284 9.72 -18.49 -6.72
C PRO A 284 8.97 -17.73 -5.60
N GLU A 285 8.66 -16.45 -5.83
CA GLU A 285 7.96 -15.56 -4.91
C GLU A 285 6.90 -14.71 -5.61
N ILE A 286 5.80 -14.44 -4.92
CA ILE A 286 4.65 -13.66 -5.42
C ILE A 286 4.08 -12.83 -4.26
N HIS A 287 4.52 -11.59 -4.14
CA HIS A 287 4.06 -10.66 -3.10
C HIS A 287 4.47 -9.20 -3.39
N ASP A 288 3.69 -8.28 -2.80
CA ASP A 288 3.91 -6.84 -2.85
C ASP A 288 4.74 -6.33 -1.65
N SER A 289 4.85 -7.16 -0.63
CA SER A 289 5.58 -6.91 0.62
C SER A 289 5.95 -8.26 1.23
N ASP A 290 7.13 -8.35 1.82
CA ASP A 290 7.64 -9.57 2.47
C ASP A 290 7.54 -9.54 3.99
N GLY A 291 7.32 -8.38 4.60
CA GLY A 291 7.23 -8.27 6.06
C GLY A 291 6.64 -6.97 6.59
N LEU A 292 6.13 -7.06 7.81
CA LEU A 292 5.82 -5.91 8.65
C LEU A 292 7.08 -5.55 9.47
N SER A 293 7.53 -4.30 9.33
CA SER A 293 8.58 -3.73 10.19
C SER A 293 7.96 -2.75 11.18
N ILE A 294 8.44 -2.77 12.42
CA ILE A 294 7.99 -1.86 13.48
C ILE A 294 9.22 -1.31 14.21
N HIS A 295 9.28 0.01 14.38
CA HIS A 295 10.17 0.68 15.31
C HIS A 295 9.33 1.14 16.50
N ASN A 296 9.38 0.37 17.59
CA ASN A 296 8.45 0.55 18.70
C ASN A 296 8.82 1.77 19.57
N GLY A 297 7.94 2.17 20.48
CA GLY A 297 8.14 3.30 21.39
C GLY A 297 9.39 3.17 22.27
N ASN A 298 9.77 1.93 22.61
CA ASN A 298 10.95 1.60 23.41
C ASN A 298 12.26 1.56 22.60
N GLY A 299 12.21 1.75 21.28
CA GLY A 299 13.38 1.78 20.39
C GLY A 299 13.82 0.40 19.86
N GLU A 300 13.06 -0.66 20.11
CA GLU A 300 13.30 -1.97 19.50
C GLU A 300 12.80 -1.98 18.05
N TRP A 301 13.59 -2.60 17.17
CA TRP A 301 13.18 -2.90 15.81
C TRP A 301 12.64 -4.33 15.73
N LEU A 302 11.42 -4.46 15.23
CA LEU A 302 10.75 -5.73 15.01
C LEU A 302 10.61 -5.99 13.51
N TRP A 303 10.75 -7.25 13.12
CA TRP A 303 10.48 -7.74 11.78
C TRP A 303 9.60 -8.98 11.84
N ARG A 304 8.40 -8.89 11.26
CA ARG A 304 7.44 -9.98 11.12
C ARG A 304 7.29 -10.33 9.63
N PRO A 305 7.99 -11.36 9.11
CA PRO A 305 7.79 -11.83 7.74
C PRO A 305 6.32 -12.18 7.51
N LEU A 306 5.74 -11.79 6.38
CA LEU A 306 4.34 -12.06 6.05
C LEU A 306 4.12 -13.52 5.65
N ARG A 307 2.88 -13.98 5.73
CA ARG A 307 2.46 -15.33 5.35
C ARG A 307 1.11 -15.30 4.63
N ASN A 308 0.77 -16.42 4.00
CA ASN A 308 -0.57 -16.70 3.48
C ASN A 308 -1.19 -17.85 4.28
N PRO A 309 -1.73 -17.58 5.48
CA PRO A 309 -2.20 -18.62 6.39
C PRO A 309 -3.43 -19.37 5.83
N ALA A 310 -3.72 -20.57 6.36
CA ALA A 310 -4.91 -21.34 5.97
C ALA A 310 -6.22 -20.78 6.54
N HIS A 311 -6.12 -19.99 7.62
CA HIS A 311 -7.23 -19.29 8.27
C HIS A 311 -6.83 -17.84 8.52
N VAL A 312 -7.81 -16.95 8.71
CA VAL A 312 -7.52 -15.55 9.07
C VAL A 312 -6.67 -15.52 10.34
N SER A 313 -5.49 -14.91 10.24
CA SER A 313 -4.61 -14.67 11.38
C SER A 313 -4.61 -13.19 11.75
N PHE A 314 -4.54 -12.95 13.06
CA PHE A 314 -4.50 -11.62 13.66
C PHE A 314 -3.36 -11.56 14.68
N ASN A 315 -2.43 -10.62 14.51
CA ASN A 315 -1.37 -10.35 15.47
C ASN A 315 -1.43 -8.88 15.90
N ALA A 316 -1.35 -8.64 17.22
CA ALA A 316 -1.34 -7.29 17.80
C ALA A 316 -0.01 -7.08 18.53
N PHE A 317 0.75 -6.06 18.10
CA PHE A 317 2.01 -5.67 18.70
C PHE A 317 1.76 -4.46 19.61
N ALA A 318 1.42 -4.74 20.87
CA ALA A 318 1.12 -3.72 21.86
C ALA A 318 2.32 -2.77 22.06
N ASP A 319 2.03 -1.47 22.05
CA ASP A 319 3.05 -0.43 22.15
C ASP A 319 2.46 0.86 22.76
N LYS A 320 3.35 1.81 23.06
CA LYS A 320 2.99 3.18 23.37
C LYS A 320 3.81 4.10 22.47
N SER A 321 3.12 4.80 21.57
CA SER A 321 3.72 5.81 20.69
C SER A 321 4.83 5.24 19.80
N PRO A 322 4.50 4.33 18.85
CA PRO A 322 5.50 3.75 17.95
C PRO A 322 6.23 4.86 17.19
N ARG A 323 7.52 4.68 16.94
CA ARG A 323 8.33 5.61 16.13
C ARG A 323 8.08 5.42 14.63
N GLY A 324 7.58 4.25 14.24
CA GLY A 324 7.04 4.00 12.92
C GLY A 324 6.78 2.52 12.68
N PHE A 325 6.02 2.22 11.63
CA PHE A 325 5.76 0.85 11.19
C PHE A 325 5.45 0.84 9.69
N GLY A 326 5.54 -0.30 9.03
CA GLY A 326 5.26 -0.36 7.60
C GLY A 326 5.31 -1.75 7.01
N LEU A 327 4.61 -1.93 5.89
CA LEU A 327 4.74 -3.11 5.05
C LEU A 327 5.89 -2.84 4.08
N LEU A 328 6.96 -3.62 4.22
CA LEU A 328 8.18 -3.45 3.45
C LEU A 328 8.31 -4.58 2.44
N GLN A 329 9.06 -4.28 1.39
CA GLN A 329 9.57 -5.21 0.39
C GLN A 329 11.10 -5.17 0.52
N ARG A 330 11.69 -6.06 1.30
CA ARG A 330 13.15 -6.12 1.49
C ARG A 330 13.83 -6.87 0.35
N ASP A 331 13.23 -7.95 -0.13
CA ASP A 331 13.69 -8.63 -1.33
C ASP A 331 13.35 -7.83 -2.60
N LYS A 332 14.36 -7.61 -3.41
CA LYS A 332 14.32 -6.79 -4.63
C LYS A 332 15.19 -7.37 -5.72
N ASP A 333 15.60 -8.62 -5.58
CA ASP A 333 16.34 -9.32 -6.62
C ASP A 333 15.33 -9.93 -7.60
N PHE A 334 15.40 -9.51 -8.86
CA PHE A 334 14.56 -10.08 -9.91
C PHE A 334 14.66 -11.61 -9.96
N ALA A 335 15.81 -12.19 -9.58
CA ALA A 335 16.02 -13.63 -9.58
C ALA A 335 15.03 -14.40 -8.66
N ASN A 336 14.48 -13.74 -7.63
CA ASN A 336 13.55 -14.35 -6.70
C ASN A 336 12.09 -14.26 -7.16
N TYR A 337 11.79 -13.43 -8.16
CA TYR A 337 10.44 -13.25 -8.69
C TYR A 337 10.28 -13.79 -10.11
N GLN A 338 11.28 -13.57 -10.98
CA GLN A 338 11.30 -13.98 -12.40
C GLN A 338 10.17 -13.38 -13.28
N ASP A 339 9.36 -12.45 -12.75
CA ASP A 339 8.19 -11.87 -13.43
C ASP A 339 8.50 -10.53 -14.11
N ASP A 340 8.66 -10.54 -15.43
CA ASP A 340 8.93 -9.38 -16.28
C ASP A 340 7.68 -8.69 -16.83
N GLY A 341 6.48 -9.11 -16.39
CA GLY A 341 5.22 -8.44 -16.70
C GLY A 341 4.75 -7.54 -15.57
N VAL A 342 4.86 -8.02 -14.33
CA VAL A 342 4.29 -7.41 -13.13
C VAL A 342 5.34 -6.75 -12.23
N PHE A 343 6.60 -7.19 -12.28
CA PHE A 343 7.75 -6.59 -11.59
C PHE A 343 7.57 -6.42 -10.06
N TYR A 344 7.27 -7.52 -9.35
CA TYR A 344 7.17 -7.53 -7.87
C TYR A 344 8.45 -7.01 -7.17
N ASP A 345 9.62 -7.23 -7.77
CA ASP A 345 10.94 -6.74 -7.31
C ASP A 345 11.05 -5.20 -7.25
N ARG A 346 10.12 -4.49 -7.92
CA ARG A 346 10.11 -3.02 -8.04
C ARG A 346 9.00 -2.36 -7.24
N ARG A 347 8.10 -3.14 -6.64
CA ARG A 347 6.97 -2.60 -5.87
C ARG A 347 7.50 -1.86 -4.63
N PRO A 348 6.91 -0.70 -4.29
CA PRO A 348 7.43 0.14 -3.21
C PRO A 348 7.15 -0.51 -1.85
N SER A 349 8.06 -0.28 -0.91
CA SER A 349 7.75 -0.33 0.53
C SER A 349 6.93 0.89 0.94
N LEU A 350 6.12 0.74 1.99
CA LEU A 350 5.41 1.84 2.64
C LEU A 350 5.75 1.90 4.13
N TRP A 351 6.32 3.03 4.54
CA TRP A 351 6.62 3.32 5.94
C TRP A 351 5.73 4.44 6.49
N VAL A 352 5.11 4.20 7.63
CA VAL A 352 4.32 5.15 8.42
C VAL A 352 5.18 5.72 9.54
N GLU A 353 5.29 7.04 9.60
CA GLU A 353 5.92 7.78 10.70
C GLU A 353 4.86 8.63 11.41
N PRO A 354 4.49 8.31 12.65
CA PRO A 354 3.57 9.13 13.45
C PRO A 354 4.07 10.57 13.65
N LYS A 355 3.16 11.54 13.55
CA LYS A 355 3.41 12.93 13.97
C LYS A 355 2.86 13.11 15.38
N GLY A 356 3.75 13.21 16.36
CA GLY A 356 3.38 13.38 17.76
C GLY A 356 3.11 12.05 18.49
N ASP A 357 2.47 12.13 19.64
CA ASP A 357 2.20 10.99 20.51
C ASP A 357 0.86 10.32 20.17
N TRP A 358 0.92 9.07 19.72
CA TRP A 358 -0.26 8.25 19.41
C TRP A 358 -0.83 7.48 20.62
N GLY A 359 -0.21 7.62 21.79
CA GLY A 359 -0.64 7.00 23.03
C GLY A 359 -0.47 5.48 23.03
N ALA A 360 -1.19 4.82 23.93
CA ALA A 360 -1.20 3.36 24.04
C ALA A 360 -2.10 2.73 22.97
N GLY A 361 -1.66 1.61 22.42
CA GLY A 361 -2.38 0.87 21.39
C GLY A 361 -1.57 -0.33 20.92
N ALA A 362 -1.80 -0.74 19.67
CA ALA A 362 -1.02 -1.78 19.03
C ALA A 362 -0.86 -1.49 17.54
N VAL A 363 0.26 -1.93 16.97
CA VAL A 363 0.30 -2.17 15.52
C VAL A 363 -0.38 -3.52 15.31
N ASP A 364 -1.51 -3.53 14.60
CA ASP A 364 -2.26 -4.74 14.29
C ASP A 364 -1.89 -5.21 12.88
N LEU A 365 -1.77 -6.53 12.69
CA LEU A 365 -1.55 -7.21 11.43
C LEU A 365 -2.65 -8.25 11.21
N VAL A 366 -3.32 -8.18 10.06
CA VAL A 366 -4.31 -9.14 9.59
C VAL A 366 -3.76 -9.84 8.35
N GLU A 367 -3.69 -11.18 8.39
CA GLU A 367 -3.29 -12.03 7.27
C GLU A 367 -4.51 -12.89 6.88
N ILE A 368 -5.06 -12.67 5.68
CA ILE A 368 -6.26 -13.35 5.16
C ILE A 368 -5.80 -14.45 4.19
N PRO A 369 -6.39 -15.66 4.22
CA PRO A 369 -6.10 -16.69 3.21
C PRO A 369 -6.46 -16.19 1.81
N THR A 370 -5.54 -16.34 0.86
CA THR A 370 -5.83 -16.09 -0.56
C THR A 370 -5.30 -17.22 -1.44
N ASP A 371 -5.99 -17.44 -2.55
CA ASP A 371 -5.58 -18.34 -3.64
C ASP A 371 -5.15 -17.56 -4.89
N ASN A 372 -5.21 -16.22 -4.86
CA ASN A 372 -5.04 -15.38 -6.03
C ASN A 372 -4.35 -14.05 -5.69
N GLU A 373 -3.28 -13.76 -6.43
CA GLU A 373 -2.49 -12.52 -6.38
C GLU A 373 -3.27 -11.24 -6.70
N THR A 374 -4.45 -11.33 -7.31
CA THR A 374 -5.30 -10.16 -7.57
C THR A 374 -6.02 -9.64 -6.32
N ASN A 375 -6.01 -10.40 -5.22
CA ASN A 375 -6.68 -10.05 -3.97
C ASN A 375 -5.66 -9.65 -2.92
N ASP A 376 -5.67 -8.38 -2.51
CA ASP A 376 -4.91 -7.93 -1.34
C ASP A 376 -5.40 -8.69 -0.09
N ASN A 377 -4.48 -9.34 0.61
CA ASN A 377 -4.78 -10.23 1.73
C ASN A 377 -4.02 -9.88 3.02
N ILE A 378 -3.25 -8.79 3.00
CA ILE A 378 -2.48 -8.30 4.14
C ILE A 378 -2.97 -6.92 4.53
N VAL A 379 -3.23 -6.70 5.81
CA VAL A 379 -3.60 -5.37 6.35
C VAL A 379 -2.80 -5.08 7.61
N ALA A 380 -2.16 -3.92 7.69
CA ALA A 380 -1.48 -3.46 8.89
C ALA A 380 -1.88 -2.03 9.25
N PHE A 381 -2.11 -1.73 10.52
CA PHE A 381 -2.51 -0.39 11.00
C PHE A 381 -2.18 -0.19 12.47
N TRP A 382 -2.20 1.07 12.92
CA TRP A 382 -2.22 1.38 14.34
C TRP A 382 -3.65 1.34 14.87
N ASN A 383 -3.88 0.63 15.97
CA ASN A 383 -5.13 0.53 16.68
C ASN A 383 -4.99 1.11 18.10
N PRO A 384 -5.56 2.29 18.39
CA PRO A 384 -5.54 2.87 19.73
C PRO A 384 -6.20 1.95 20.76
N ALA A 385 -5.62 1.86 21.97
CA ALA A 385 -6.18 1.04 23.04
C ALA A 385 -7.55 1.56 23.52
N ALA A 386 -7.76 2.89 23.45
CA ALA A 386 -9.04 3.50 23.75
C ALA A 386 -9.94 3.47 22.52
N LYS A 387 -11.09 2.78 22.65
CA LYS A 387 -12.11 2.71 21.61
C LYS A 387 -12.71 4.11 21.33
N PRO A 388 -12.71 4.59 20.08
CA PRO A 388 -13.36 5.85 19.72
C PRO A 388 -14.84 5.87 20.12
N GLN A 389 -15.28 6.97 20.73
CA GLN A 389 -16.66 7.16 21.19
C GLN A 389 -17.37 8.29 20.43
N PRO A 390 -18.71 8.26 20.34
CA PRO A 390 -19.49 9.35 19.76
C PRO A 390 -19.19 10.69 20.39
N GLY A 391 -19.14 11.73 19.57
CA GLY A 391 -18.92 13.11 20.01
C GLY A 391 -17.46 13.46 20.33
N GLN A 392 -16.54 12.48 20.29
CA GLN A 392 -15.11 12.75 20.36
C GLN A 392 -14.58 13.39 19.08
N GLU A 393 -13.46 14.11 19.21
CA GLU A 393 -12.63 14.55 18.11
C GLU A 393 -11.27 13.86 18.22
N LEU A 394 -10.88 13.13 17.18
CA LEU A 394 -9.56 12.50 17.09
C LEU A 394 -8.73 13.27 16.07
N LEU A 395 -7.69 13.94 16.53
CA LEU A 395 -6.72 14.64 15.68
C LEU A 395 -5.47 13.78 15.52
N ILE A 396 -5.18 13.38 14.29
CA ILE A 396 -4.14 12.40 13.99
C ILE A 396 -3.27 12.97 12.87
N GLY A 397 -1.95 12.92 13.05
CA GLY A 397 -0.99 13.26 12.01
C GLY A 397 0.02 12.13 11.79
N TYR A 398 0.42 11.93 10.54
CA TYR A 398 1.51 11.00 10.16
C TYR A 398 2.13 11.38 8.83
N ARG A 399 3.26 10.75 8.52
CA ARG A 399 3.88 10.74 7.21
C ARG A 399 3.88 9.34 6.63
N LEU A 400 3.69 9.26 5.33
CA LEU A 400 3.80 8.05 4.54
C LEU A 400 4.98 8.20 3.57
N TYR A 401 5.88 7.24 3.59
CA TYR A 401 7.03 7.19 2.69
C TYR A 401 6.88 6.01 1.76
N TRP A 402 6.68 6.30 0.48
CA TRP A 402 6.54 5.33 -0.60
C TRP A 402 7.85 5.25 -1.36
N GLY A 403 8.61 4.19 -1.16
CA GLY A 403 9.98 4.12 -1.66
C GLY A 403 10.48 2.72 -1.82
N ARG A 404 11.64 2.58 -2.47
CA ARG A 404 12.37 1.31 -2.48
C ARG A 404 12.69 0.88 -1.04
N ASP A 405 13.09 1.82 -0.19
CA ASP A 405 13.51 1.59 1.18
C ASP A 405 12.79 2.54 2.14
N ALA A 406 12.51 2.08 3.36
CA ALA A 406 12.02 2.95 4.43
C ALA A 406 13.11 3.98 4.81
N PRO A 407 12.73 5.23 5.13
CA PRO A 407 13.69 6.28 5.51
C PRO A 407 14.33 6.02 6.87
N ALA A 408 13.60 5.36 7.77
CA ALA A 408 14.10 4.89 9.05
C ALA A 408 14.40 3.39 8.93
N GLN A 409 15.57 2.98 9.39
CA GLN A 409 16.00 1.58 9.39
C GLN A 409 16.71 1.25 10.71
N SER A 410 16.69 -0.03 11.08
CA SER A 410 17.45 -0.50 12.23
C SER A 410 18.94 -0.20 12.05
N PRO A 411 19.63 0.35 13.07
CA PRO A 411 21.09 0.45 13.07
C PRO A 411 21.75 -0.93 13.29
N LEU A 412 20.98 -1.92 13.74
CA LEU A 412 21.41 -3.31 13.90
C LEU A 412 21.28 -4.07 12.58
N ALA A 413 21.86 -5.26 12.52
CA ALA A 413 21.67 -6.14 11.39
C ALA A 413 20.18 -6.51 11.21
N ARG A 414 19.73 -6.61 9.97
CA ARG A 414 18.33 -6.83 9.61
C ARG A 414 18.14 -8.20 9.01
N THR A 415 16.96 -8.76 9.19
CA THR A 415 16.53 -9.99 8.51
C THR A 415 16.51 -9.74 7.01
N VAL A 416 17.27 -10.52 6.25
CA VAL A 416 17.30 -10.45 4.78
C VAL A 416 16.67 -11.67 4.10
N ALA A 417 16.48 -12.77 4.85
CA ALA A 417 15.78 -13.95 4.35
C ALA A 417 15.21 -14.77 5.51
N THR A 418 14.07 -15.41 5.29
CA THR A 418 13.48 -16.39 6.21
C THR A 418 13.11 -17.63 5.42
N ARG A 419 13.80 -18.74 5.69
CA ARG A 419 13.52 -20.02 5.02
C ARG A 419 13.07 -21.05 6.04
N THR A 420 12.08 -21.85 5.68
CA THR A 420 11.52 -22.85 6.57
C THR A 420 11.36 -24.20 5.89
N GLY A 421 11.31 -25.28 6.66
CA GLY A 421 11.14 -26.63 6.13
C GLY A 421 11.21 -27.70 7.22
N ILE A 422 11.27 -28.96 6.82
CA ILE A 422 11.35 -30.07 7.77
C ILE A 422 12.68 -30.02 8.54
N GLY A 423 12.61 -30.13 9.87
CA GLY A 423 13.76 -30.13 10.76
C GLY A 423 14.50 -31.47 10.84
N GLY A 424 15.41 -31.58 11.80
CA GLY A 424 16.22 -32.77 12.03
C GLY A 424 17.66 -32.67 11.54
N VAL A 425 18.49 -33.63 11.95
CA VAL A 425 19.91 -33.65 11.64
C VAL A 425 20.14 -34.40 10.33
N VAL A 426 20.86 -33.77 9.39
CA VAL A 426 21.19 -34.39 8.10
C VAL A 426 21.89 -35.74 8.33
N GLY A 427 21.42 -36.77 7.63
CA GLY A 427 21.97 -38.13 7.74
C GLY A 427 21.52 -38.92 8.99
N LYS A 428 20.56 -38.41 9.77
CA LYS A 428 19.91 -39.16 10.86
C LYS A 428 18.42 -39.32 10.58
N ASP A 429 17.90 -40.51 10.87
CA ASP A 429 16.47 -40.77 10.83
C ASP A 429 15.75 -39.91 11.87
N ARG A 430 14.59 -39.35 11.49
CA ARG A 430 13.77 -38.56 12.41
C ARG A 430 12.90 -39.51 13.23
N THR A 431 12.96 -39.37 14.54
CA THR A 431 12.10 -40.13 15.47
C THR A 431 10.85 -39.34 15.88
N TYR A 432 10.80 -38.05 15.57
CA TYR A 432 9.65 -37.17 15.77
C TYR A 432 9.67 -36.01 14.75
N PHE A 433 8.54 -35.35 14.58
CA PHE A 433 8.41 -34.19 13.70
C PHE A 433 9.00 -32.93 14.33
N SER A 434 9.81 -32.21 13.56
CA SER A 434 10.27 -30.86 13.88
C SER A 434 10.26 -29.99 12.62
N TRP A 435 10.17 -28.68 12.81
CA TRP A 435 10.18 -27.69 11.74
C TRP A 435 11.36 -26.74 11.89
N ARG A 436 12.18 -26.62 10.86
CA ARG A 436 13.37 -25.79 10.82
C ARG A 436 13.04 -24.39 10.36
N PHE A 437 13.70 -23.43 11.00
CA PHE A 437 13.87 -22.07 10.52
C PHE A 437 15.34 -21.79 10.25
N ALA A 438 15.64 -21.21 9.10
CA ALA A 438 16.92 -20.62 8.76
C ALA A 438 16.68 -19.13 8.48
N VAL A 439 17.15 -18.28 9.39
CA VAL A 439 16.95 -16.84 9.34
C VAL A 439 18.30 -16.16 9.12
N ASP A 440 18.39 -15.38 8.05
CA ASP A 440 19.61 -14.71 7.64
C ASP A 440 19.55 -13.24 8.03
N PHE A 441 20.63 -12.75 8.64
CA PHE A 441 20.78 -11.36 9.02
C PHE A 441 22.00 -10.75 8.32
N ALA A 442 21.86 -9.52 7.83
CA ALA A 442 22.95 -8.76 7.23
C ALA A 442 22.92 -7.28 7.63
N GLY A 443 24.06 -6.61 7.48
CA GLY A 443 24.26 -5.22 7.89
C GLY A 443 24.67 -5.07 9.36
N GLY A 444 24.43 -3.88 9.93
CA GLY A 444 24.85 -3.55 11.29
C GLY A 444 26.36 -3.68 11.50
N ASN A 445 26.76 -4.10 12.71
CA ASN A 445 28.15 -4.13 13.14
C ASN A 445 28.85 -5.48 12.91
N PHE A 446 28.29 -6.36 12.06
CA PHE A 446 28.87 -7.69 11.81
C PHE A 446 30.32 -7.65 11.29
N ALA A 447 30.65 -6.67 10.44
CA ALA A 447 32.01 -6.50 9.93
C ALA A 447 33.04 -6.10 11.00
N LEU A 448 32.59 -5.67 12.19
CA LEU A 448 33.46 -5.26 13.30
C LEU A 448 33.72 -6.39 14.31
N LEU A 449 33.03 -7.52 14.18
CA LEU A 449 33.18 -8.64 15.11
C LEU A 449 34.52 -9.35 14.88
N ASP A 450 35.27 -9.60 15.96
CA ASP A 450 36.41 -10.52 15.92
C ASP A 450 35.90 -11.91 15.45
N PRO A 451 36.62 -12.62 14.56
CA PRO A 451 36.23 -13.96 14.09
C PRO A 451 35.99 -14.99 15.20
N ARG A 452 36.54 -14.76 16.41
CA ARG A 452 36.37 -15.61 17.60
C ARG A 452 35.17 -15.20 18.46
N THR A 453 34.53 -14.07 18.17
CA THR A 453 33.34 -13.61 18.90
C THR A 453 32.26 -14.68 18.86
N LYS A 454 31.79 -15.10 20.04
CA LYS A 454 30.70 -16.06 20.15
C LYS A 454 29.37 -15.34 19.95
N VAL A 455 28.80 -15.49 18.75
CA VAL A 455 27.44 -15.03 18.45
C VAL A 455 26.42 -16.08 18.90
N GLU A 456 25.43 -15.66 19.66
CA GLU A 456 24.35 -16.50 20.18
C GLU A 456 23.04 -16.15 19.47
N ALA A 457 22.31 -17.18 19.01
CA ALA A 457 20.91 -17.05 18.60
C ALA A 457 20.01 -17.23 19.82
N VAL A 458 19.35 -16.16 20.25
CA VAL A 458 18.40 -16.19 21.35
C VAL A 458 17.01 -16.44 20.79
N VAL A 459 16.50 -17.65 20.98
CA VAL A 459 15.20 -18.09 20.47
C VAL A 459 14.25 -18.37 21.62
N THR A 460 13.03 -17.83 21.55
CA THR A 460 11.94 -18.16 22.47
C THR A 460 10.69 -18.57 21.71
N ALA A 461 9.96 -19.54 22.24
CA ALA A 461 8.68 -20.00 21.72
C ALA A 461 7.62 -19.95 22.82
N THR A 462 6.38 -19.65 22.47
CA THR A 462 5.25 -19.68 23.43
C THR A 462 4.89 -21.09 23.87
N ARG A 463 5.24 -22.11 23.07
CA ARG A 463 4.98 -23.53 23.32
C ARG A 463 5.88 -24.42 22.47
N GLY A 464 5.85 -25.72 22.71
CA GLY A 464 6.80 -26.66 22.10
C GLY A 464 8.21 -26.50 22.64
N ARG A 465 9.16 -27.18 21.98
CA ARG A 465 10.58 -27.16 22.36
C ARG A 465 11.44 -26.66 21.21
N ILE A 466 12.41 -25.80 21.53
CA ILE A 466 13.47 -25.39 20.59
C ILE A 466 14.65 -26.33 20.70
N GLU A 467 15.22 -26.73 19.56
CA GLU A 467 16.43 -27.54 19.47
C GLU A 467 17.27 -27.16 18.25
N THR A 468 18.46 -27.74 18.12
CA THR A 468 19.39 -27.51 16.99
C THR A 468 19.76 -26.03 16.77
N THR A 469 19.71 -25.22 17.84
CA THR A 469 19.99 -23.79 17.76
C THR A 469 21.46 -23.52 17.44
N SER A 470 21.70 -22.72 16.42
CA SER A 470 23.03 -22.27 16.02
C SER A 470 22.98 -20.88 15.40
N ALA A 471 24.05 -20.11 15.56
CA ALA A 471 24.31 -18.88 14.81
C ALA A 471 25.70 -19.01 14.18
N ARG A 472 25.80 -18.84 12.87
CA ARG A 472 27.08 -18.99 12.15
C ARG A 472 27.26 -17.92 11.08
N PRO A 473 28.50 -17.49 10.80
CA PRO A 473 28.77 -16.61 9.67
C PRO A 473 28.26 -17.21 8.35
N LEU A 474 27.79 -16.35 7.47
CA LEU A 474 27.37 -16.65 6.10
C LEU A 474 28.01 -15.62 5.16
N ASP A 475 29.13 -16.03 4.56
CA ASP A 475 29.98 -15.16 3.74
C ASP A 475 29.24 -14.56 2.52
N ALA A 476 28.37 -15.34 1.89
CA ALA A 476 27.61 -14.93 0.70
C ALA A 476 26.74 -13.69 0.87
N ILE A 477 26.39 -13.32 2.12
CA ILE A 477 25.63 -12.11 2.44
C ILE A 477 26.39 -11.18 3.39
N HIS A 478 27.67 -11.46 3.65
CA HIS A 478 28.49 -10.79 4.66
C HIS A 478 27.78 -10.66 6.01
N GLY A 479 27.14 -11.75 6.44
CA GLY A 479 26.18 -11.74 7.56
C GLY A 479 26.20 -13.03 8.36
N TRP A 480 25.14 -13.26 9.13
CA TRP A 480 24.99 -14.43 9.99
C TRP A 480 23.68 -15.16 9.68
N ARG A 481 23.74 -16.50 9.74
CA ARG A 481 22.57 -17.37 9.69
C ARG A 481 22.29 -17.94 11.07
N ALA A 482 21.08 -17.70 11.57
CA ALA A 482 20.51 -18.42 12.69
C ALA A 482 19.75 -19.65 12.15
N ILE A 483 19.99 -20.84 12.73
CA ILE A 483 19.20 -22.04 12.48
C ILE A 483 18.68 -22.55 13.81
N PHE A 484 17.42 -22.94 13.84
CA PHE A 484 16.82 -23.67 14.94
C PHE A 484 15.66 -24.54 14.44
N ASP A 485 15.37 -25.59 15.16
CA ASP A 485 14.21 -26.45 14.93
C ASP A 485 13.20 -26.24 16.06
N VAL A 486 11.91 -26.25 15.70
CA VAL A 486 10.78 -26.21 16.62
C VAL A 486 10.10 -27.56 16.61
N VAL A 487 9.99 -28.17 17.79
CA VAL A 487 9.19 -29.38 18.02
C VAL A 487 7.85 -28.94 18.61
N PRO A 488 6.74 -29.02 17.86
CA PRO A 488 5.43 -28.72 18.40
C PRO A 488 5.06 -29.66 19.55
N ASP A 489 4.16 -29.22 20.43
CA ASP A 489 3.59 -30.10 21.44
C ASP A 489 2.90 -31.30 20.77
N ALA A 490 2.98 -32.46 21.42
CA ALA A 490 2.35 -33.68 20.93
C ALA A 490 0.85 -33.44 20.71
N ASN A 491 0.34 -33.85 19.54
CA ASN A 491 -1.07 -33.75 19.16
C ASN A 491 -1.66 -32.32 19.10
N SER A 492 -0.84 -31.26 19.15
CA SER A 492 -1.32 -29.88 19.05
C SER A 492 -1.11 -29.28 17.66
N MET A 493 -2.10 -28.54 17.17
CA MET A 493 -2.03 -27.70 15.96
C MET A 493 -2.11 -26.20 16.32
N GLU A 494 -2.01 -25.85 17.60
CA GLU A 494 -2.09 -24.46 18.04
C GLU A 494 -0.89 -23.66 17.50
N PRO A 495 -1.11 -22.40 17.06
CA PRO A 495 -0.02 -21.54 16.62
C PRO A 495 1.07 -21.36 17.69
N ILE A 496 2.32 -21.34 17.22
CA ILE A 496 3.52 -21.14 18.02
C ILE A 496 4.11 -19.77 17.64
N ALA A 497 4.12 -18.84 18.58
CA ALA A 497 4.78 -17.55 18.37
C ALA A 497 6.27 -17.69 18.73
N LEU A 498 7.11 -17.31 17.78
CA LEU A 498 8.57 -17.41 17.84
C LEU A 498 9.17 -16.01 17.85
N ARG A 499 10.20 -15.83 18.67
CA ARG A 499 11.03 -14.62 18.71
C ARG A 499 12.50 -15.02 18.61
N LEU A 500 13.24 -14.35 17.74
CA LEU A 500 14.67 -14.57 17.51
C LEU A 500 15.40 -13.23 17.39
N PHE A 501 16.57 -13.14 18.00
CA PHE A 501 17.57 -12.13 17.67
C PHE A 501 18.97 -12.71 17.92
N LEU A 502 19.98 -12.14 17.28
CA LEU A 502 21.38 -12.47 17.56
C LEU A 502 21.96 -11.52 18.59
N ARG A 503 22.82 -12.03 19.47
CA ARG A 503 23.59 -11.22 20.42
C ARG A 503 25.04 -11.67 20.52
N ALA A 504 25.89 -10.77 20.96
CA ALA A 504 27.25 -11.05 21.44
C ALA A 504 27.51 -10.21 22.69
N ASP A 505 28.20 -10.78 23.68
CA ASP A 505 28.55 -10.09 24.94
C ASP A 505 27.37 -9.39 25.63
N GLY A 506 26.19 -10.02 25.56
CA GLY A 506 24.95 -9.51 26.13
C GLY A 506 24.27 -8.39 25.32
N GLN A 507 24.87 -7.91 24.23
CA GLN A 507 24.33 -6.85 23.37
C GLN A 507 23.64 -7.41 22.12
N PRO A 508 22.44 -6.91 21.75
CA PRO A 508 21.78 -7.31 20.51
C PRO A 508 22.59 -6.85 19.29
N LEU A 509 22.76 -7.76 18.34
CA LEU A 509 23.43 -7.50 17.06
C LEU A 509 22.44 -7.29 15.92
N THR A 510 21.20 -7.78 16.08
CA THR A 510 20.15 -7.73 15.06
C THR A 510 18.90 -7.04 15.60
N GLU A 511 18.02 -6.63 14.69
CA GLU A 511 16.61 -6.48 15.01
C GLU A 511 16.00 -7.81 15.51
N THR A 512 14.80 -7.73 16.08
CA THR A 512 14.05 -8.89 16.56
C THR A 512 13.16 -9.44 15.46
N TRP A 513 13.44 -10.67 15.04
CA TRP A 513 12.58 -11.45 14.17
C TRP A 513 11.43 -12.07 14.96
N LEU A 514 10.20 -11.89 14.49
CA LEU A 514 8.98 -12.44 15.06
C LEU A 514 8.27 -13.28 14.01
N TYR A 515 7.78 -14.46 14.39
CA TYR A 515 7.10 -15.35 13.47
C TYR A 515 6.00 -16.12 14.17
N GLU A 516 4.84 -16.23 13.54
CA GLU A 516 3.80 -17.15 13.98
C GLU A 516 3.90 -18.41 13.12
N TYR A 517 4.09 -19.57 13.74
CA TYR A 517 4.14 -20.84 13.05
C TYR A 517 2.88 -21.64 13.37
N ALA A 518 2.12 -22.04 12.35
CA ALA A 518 1.02 -22.98 12.49
C ALA A 518 1.53 -24.39 12.12
N PRO A 519 1.64 -25.32 13.09
CA PRO A 519 2.06 -26.68 12.78
C PRO A 519 1.11 -27.35 11.78
N PRO A 520 1.60 -28.18 10.84
CA PRO A 520 0.73 -28.91 9.94
C PRO A 520 -0.15 -29.90 10.72
N PRO A 521 -1.28 -30.33 10.10
CA PRO A 521 -2.10 -31.44 10.60
C PRO A 521 -1.26 -32.66 10.96
N LEU A 522 -1.71 -33.45 11.94
CA LEU A 522 -0.93 -34.59 12.46
C LEU A 522 -0.62 -35.64 11.38
N ASN A 523 -1.54 -35.86 10.45
CA ASN A 523 -1.38 -36.75 9.30
C ASN A 523 -0.45 -36.20 8.21
N GLU A 524 -0.05 -34.93 8.31
CA GLU A 524 0.84 -34.22 7.38
C GLU A 524 2.21 -33.91 8.01
N ARG A 525 2.57 -34.61 9.10
CA ARG A 525 3.87 -34.50 9.77
C ARG A 525 4.80 -35.63 9.32
N PRO A 526 5.60 -35.43 8.25
CA PRO A 526 6.50 -36.45 7.76
C PRO A 526 7.61 -36.76 8.77
N LEU A 527 7.92 -38.04 8.93
CA LEU A 527 9.13 -38.51 9.63
C LEU A 527 10.25 -38.86 8.64
N GLN A 528 9.96 -38.94 7.34
CA GLN A 528 10.91 -39.20 6.26
C GLN A 528 10.78 -38.13 5.19
#